data_AF-A0A366K342-F1
#
_entry.id   AF-A0A366K342-F1
#
_cell.length_a   1.000
_cell.length_b   1.000
_cell.length_c   1.000
_cell.angle_alpha   90.00
_cell.angle_beta   90.00
_cell.angle_gamma   90.00
#
_symmetry.space_group_name_H-M   'P 1'
#
loop_
_entity.id
_entity.type
_entity.pdbx_description
1 polymer ?
#
loop_
_entity_poly.entity_id
_entity_poly.type
_entity_poly.pdbx_seq_one_letter_code
_entity_poly.pdbx_strand_id
1 'polypeptide(L)'
;MRNKHLLRLVLLSSFLMMAGCSSEKAKETGTEAEQTIKEEDQNNAEGNEAVKVDKGLLNVEVTLPASMFEGEDMDSSIAEAEKEGIKVTRYDDGSVTYKMSKSKHKEMMKEMETELQKTIADTKNGEDYPSVKEVSHNKDYSEFILEVEREAYENSFDGFAVFGLGLSGMFYQLFNGVDPKEYEVKILVKDTATGEVFDEIIYPDAMEETGEES
;
A
#
# COMPACT_ATOMS: atom_id res chain seq x y z
N MET A 1 -6.56 35.66 -3.05
CA MET A 1 -6.71 35.67 -1.57
C MET A 1 -7.53 34.46 -1.16
N ARG A 2 -7.10 33.89 -0.04
CA ARG A 2 -7.41 32.57 0.52
C ARG A 2 -8.76 32.58 1.27
N ASN A 3 -9.41 31.41 1.31
CA ASN A 3 -10.27 30.83 2.37
C ASN A 3 -11.46 30.11 1.71
N LYS A 4 -11.42 28.79 1.45
CA LYS A 4 -11.47 27.69 2.43
C LYS A 4 -12.43 27.98 3.57
N HIS A 5 -13.73 27.88 3.26
CA HIS A 5 -14.78 27.77 4.25
C HIS A 5 -15.68 26.58 3.92
N LEU A 6 -15.64 25.62 4.84
CA LEU A 6 -16.83 24.99 5.39
C LEU A 6 -17.48 23.92 4.52
N LEU A 7 -16.79 22.77 4.46
CA LEU A 7 -17.39 21.45 4.54
C LEU A 7 -18.36 21.43 5.74
N ARG A 8 -19.65 21.50 5.44
CA ARG A 8 -20.77 21.45 6.39
C ARG A 8 -20.91 20.01 6.88
N LEU A 9 -20.77 19.80 8.19
CA LEU A 9 -21.87 19.65 9.15
C LEU A 9 -22.25 18.18 9.37
N VAL A 10 -21.48 17.49 10.21
CA VAL A 10 -21.90 16.25 10.89
C VAL A 10 -22.17 16.58 12.37
N LEU A 11 -23.43 16.34 12.71
CA LEU A 11 -24.05 16.12 14.02
C LEU A 11 -23.74 17.04 15.21
N LEU A 12 -24.79 17.82 15.48
CA LEU A 12 -25.21 18.44 16.73
C LEU A 12 -25.42 17.35 17.83
N SER A 13 -24.67 17.40 18.92
CA SER A 13 -25.13 16.91 20.23
C SER A 13 -24.56 17.78 21.36
N SER A 14 -25.48 18.20 22.22
CA SER A 14 -25.43 19.31 23.15
C SER A 14 -24.89 18.98 24.54
N PHE A 15 -24.59 20.06 25.30
CA PHE A 15 -24.54 20.20 26.78
C PHE A 15 -23.28 19.63 27.50
N LEU A 16 -22.62 20.28 28.48
CA LEU A 16 -22.86 21.53 29.23
C LEU A 16 -21.55 21.99 29.95
N MET A 17 -21.46 23.31 30.14
CA MET A 17 -20.62 24.19 30.97
C MET A 17 -19.74 23.62 32.11
N MET A 18 -18.55 24.20 32.35
CA MET A 18 -18.35 25.32 33.30
C MET A 18 -16.89 25.83 33.36
N ALA A 19 -16.81 27.08 33.80
CA ALA A 19 -15.69 28.00 33.96
C ALA A 19 -14.48 27.54 34.79
N GLY A 20 -13.36 28.23 34.61
CA GLY A 20 -12.30 28.32 35.62
C GLY A 20 -11.03 29.06 35.18
N CYS A 21 -11.02 30.40 35.22
CA CYS A 21 -9.80 31.22 35.23
C CYS A 21 -9.20 31.26 36.65
N SER A 22 -7.88 31.14 36.78
CA SER A 22 -7.05 31.60 37.92
C SER A 22 -5.58 31.32 37.55
N SER A 23 -4.56 32.16 37.69
CA SER A 23 -4.36 33.43 38.39
C SER A 23 -3.15 34.18 37.79
N GLU A 24 -3.23 35.49 37.88
CA GLU A 24 -2.27 36.54 37.56
C GLU A 24 -1.08 36.61 38.55
N LYS A 25 0.15 36.92 38.07
CA LYS A 25 0.97 38.02 38.65
C LYS A 25 2.22 38.36 37.83
N ALA A 26 2.32 39.67 37.59
CA ALA A 26 3.45 40.49 37.12
C ALA A 26 4.78 40.22 37.89
N LYS A 27 5.97 40.61 37.41
CA LYS A 27 6.38 41.94 36.97
C LYS A 27 7.79 41.94 36.32
N GLU A 28 7.99 43.02 35.59
CA GLU A 28 9.01 43.50 34.66
C GLU A 28 10.50 43.57 35.06
N THR A 29 11.26 43.96 34.00
CA THR A 29 12.51 44.73 33.95
C THR A 29 13.77 43.86 33.94
N GLY A 30 14.64 43.85 32.93
CA GLY A 30 14.99 44.82 31.88
C GLY A 30 16.54 44.89 31.87
N THR A 31 17.18 44.88 30.70
CA THR A 31 18.46 45.56 30.35
C THR A 31 19.04 44.91 29.10
N GLU A 32 18.99 45.67 28.00
CA GLU A 32 19.83 45.53 26.82
C GLU A 32 21.29 45.89 27.16
N ALA A 33 22.25 45.18 26.55
CA ALA A 33 23.58 45.69 26.32
C ALA A 33 24.10 45.12 24.99
N GLU A 34 24.02 45.95 23.95
CA GLU A 34 24.83 45.84 22.74
C GLU A 34 26.33 45.95 23.08
N GLN A 35 27.14 45.06 22.51
CA GLN A 35 28.52 45.39 22.10
C GLN A 35 28.85 44.66 20.79
N THR A 36 28.70 45.39 19.68
CA THR A 36 29.54 45.32 18.46
C THR A 36 31.01 45.55 18.93
N ILE A 37 32.06 44.92 18.40
CA ILE A 37 32.56 44.96 17.01
C ILE A 37 33.67 43.89 16.80
N LYS A 38 33.69 43.33 15.57
CA LYS A 38 34.84 43.07 14.66
C LYS A 38 35.01 41.63 14.20
N GLU A 39 34.70 41.48 12.91
CA GLU A 39 35.18 40.50 11.95
C GLU A 39 36.70 40.31 12.05
N GLU A 40 37.15 39.06 12.00
CA GLU A 40 38.32 38.68 11.21
C GLU A 40 38.18 37.23 10.74
N ASP A 41 38.34 37.11 9.43
CA ASP A 41 38.29 35.95 8.55
C ASP A 41 39.46 35.00 8.82
N GLN A 42 39.17 33.73 9.13
CA GLN A 42 40.06 32.62 8.81
C GLN A 42 39.27 31.36 8.44
N ASN A 43 39.10 31.20 7.12
CA ASN A 43 39.10 29.95 6.37
C ASN A 43 39.56 28.71 7.16
N ASN A 44 38.61 27.86 7.54
CA ASN A 44 38.86 26.43 7.65
C ASN A 44 38.03 25.72 6.58
N ALA A 45 38.69 25.39 5.48
CA ALA A 45 38.15 24.57 4.41
C ALA A 45 38.02 23.13 4.92
N GLU A 46 36.97 22.86 5.68
CA GLU A 46 36.47 21.50 5.85
C GLU A 46 35.69 21.16 4.59
N GLY A 47 36.32 20.35 3.73
CA GLY A 47 35.70 19.75 2.57
C GLY A 47 34.47 18.98 3.00
N ASN A 48 33.32 19.64 2.91
CA ASN A 48 32.02 19.01 2.90
C ASN A 48 31.96 18.23 1.59
N GLU A 49 32.52 17.02 1.60
CA GLU A 49 32.24 16.03 0.57
C GLU A 49 30.73 15.80 0.61
N ALA A 50 30.02 16.56 -0.22
CA ALA A 50 28.61 16.37 -0.46
C ALA A 50 28.44 14.92 -0.88
N VAL A 51 28.01 14.07 0.07
CA VAL A 51 27.70 12.67 -0.16
C VAL A 51 26.67 12.66 -1.28
N LYS A 52 27.13 12.34 -2.49
CA LYS A 52 26.32 12.34 -3.69
C LYS A 52 25.50 11.06 -3.64
N VAL A 53 24.46 11.07 -2.80
CA VAL A 53 23.54 9.95 -2.67
C VAL A 53 22.93 9.74 -4.05
N ASP A 54 23.19 8.56 -4.62
CA ASP A 54 22.57 8.18 -5.87
C ASP A 54 21.05 8.25 -5.68
N LYS A 55 20.39 9.10 -6.47
CA LYS A 55 18.94 9.25 -6.41
C LYS A 55 18.24 7.94 -6.80
N GLY A 56 18.91 7.04 -7.52
CA GLY A 56 18.43 5.68 -7.73
C GLY A 56 18.28 4.88 -6.42
N LEU A 57 19.15 5.11 -5.43
CA LEU A 57 19.13 4.39 -4.15
C LEU A 57 17.96 4.79 -3.23
N LEU A 58 17.31 5.92 -3.48
CA LEU A 58 16.26 6.47 -2.61
C LEU A 58 14.84 6.31 -3.16
N ASN A 59 14.72 5.86 -4.41
CA ASN A 59 13.44 5.72 -5.08
C ASN A 59 13.16 4.25 -5.40
N VAL A 60 11.88 3.95 -5.54
CA VAL A 60 11.36 2.67 -6.02
C VAL A 60 10.67 2.94 -7.35
N GLU A 61 10.86 2.04 -8.30
CA GLU A 61 10.23 2.07 -9.62
C GLU A 61 9.31 0.85 -9.73
N VAL A 62 8.04 1.08 -10.03
CA VAL A 62 7.02 0.05 -10.26
C VAL A 62 6.51 0.21 -11.68
N THR A 63 6.58 -0.85 -12.48
CA THR A 63 6.14 -0.83 -13.88
C THR A 63 4.85 -1.60 -14.02
N LEU A 64 3.77 -0.92 -14.40
CA LEU A 64 2.48 -1.52 -14.67
C LEU A 64 2.36 -1.83 -16.17
N PRO A 65 2.01 -3.08 -16.55
CA PRO A 65 1.80 -3.43 -17.95
C PRO A 65 0.54 -2.76 -18.52
N ALA A 66 0.47 -2.65 -19.85
CA ALA A 66 -0.66 -2.00 -20.55
C ALA A 66 -2.03 -2.62 -20.21
N SER A 67 -2.06 -3.94 -19.98
CA SER A 67 -3.27 -4.70 -19.63
C SER A 67 -3.95 -4.20 -18.34
N MET A 68 -3.21 -3.55 -17.45
CA MET A 68 -3.75 -2.98 -16.20
C MET A 68 -4.62 -1.75 -16.42
N PHE A 69 -4.52 -1.12 -17.60
CA PHE A 69 -5.24 0.10 -17.93
C PHE A 69 -6.41 -0.14 -18.90
N GLU A 70 -6.68 -1.41 -19.25
CA GLU A 70 -7.81 -1.75 -20.11
C GLU A 70 -9.14 -1.43 -19.43
N GLY A 71 -9.89 -0.48 -20.00
CA GLY A 71 -11.15 -0.02 -19.44
C GLY A 71 -11.02 1.04 -18.34
N GLU A 72 -9.80 1.45 -17.99
CA GLU A 72 -9.51 2.46 -16.97
C GLU A 72 -9.07 3.81 -17.59
N ASP A 73 -9.28 4.90 -16.85
CA ASP A 73 -8.79 6.24 -17.24
C ASP A 73 -7.33 6.43 -16.79
N MET A 74 -6.40 5.94 -17.61
CA MET A 74 -4.96 6.03 -17.37
C MET A 74 -4.48 7.48 -17.16
N ASP A 75 -5.04 8.45 -17.90
CA ASP A 75 -4.61 9.85 -17.79
C ASP A 75 -4.98 10.43 -16.42
N SER A 76 -6.17 10.10 -15.91
CA SER A 76 -6.59 10.48 -14.56
C SER A 76 -5.69 9.88 -13.48
N SER A 77 -5.40 8.58 -13.55
CA SER A 77 -4.53 7.90 -12.56
C SER A 77 -3.11 8.48 -12.53
N ILE A 78 -2.57 8.83 -13.69
CA ILE A 78 -1.25 9.46 -13.80
C ILE A 78 -1.26 10.87 -13.20
N ALA A 79 -2.29 11.67 -13.49
CA ALA A 79 -2.42 13.01 -12.94
C ALA A 79 -2.58 13.02 -11.41
N GLU A 80 -3.18 11.98 -10.83
CA GLU A 80 -3.25 11.80 -9.38
C GLU A 80 -1.88 11.47 -8.78
N ALA A 81 -1.18 10.47 -9.34
CA ALA A 81 0.15 10.10 -8.90
C ALA A 81 1.14 11.30 -8.94
N GLU A 82 1.09 12.11 -10.01
CA GLU A 82 1.94 13.31 -10.12
C GLU A 82 1.64 14.36 -9.04
N LYS A 83 0.38 14.53 -8.62
CA LYS A 83 0.03 15.44 -7.50
C LYS A 83 0.63 14.98 -6.18
N GLU A 84 0.83 13.68 -6.02
CA GLU A 84 1.48 13.09 -4.85
C GLU A 84 3.02 13.09 -4.94
N GLY A 85 3.58 13.68 -6.00
CA GLY A 85 5.02 13.78 -6.21
C GLY A 85 5.66 12.52 -6.80
N ILE A 86 4.85 11.60 -7.33
CA ILE A 86 5.31 10.41 -8.06
C ILE A 86 5.61 10.81 -9.50
N LYS A 87 6.79 10.45 -10.01
CA LYS A 87 7.16 10.69 -11.41
C LYS A 87 6.68 9.52 -12.25
N VAL A 88 6.06 9.82 -13.39
CA VAL A 88 5.53 8.79 -14.28
C VAL A 88 6.27 8.80 -15.62
N THR A 89 6.61 7.62 -16.14
CA THR A 89 7.17 7.43 -17.48
C THR A 89 6.28 6.49 -18.27
N ARG A 90 5.89 6.88 -19.48
CA ARG A 90 5.08 6.07 -20.41
C ARG A 90 5.99 5.45 -21.47
N TYR A 91 5.69 4.22 -21.88
CA TYR A 91 6.42 3.52 -22.93
C TYR A 91 5.53 3.25 -24.15
N ASP A 92 6.16 2.98 -25.29
CA ASP A 92 5.47 2.74 -26.56
C ASP A 92 4.68 1.43 -26.58
N ASP A 93 5.02 0.47 -25.70
CA ASP A 93 4.30 -0.78 -25.49
C ASP A 93 3.05 -0.63 -24.60
N GLY A 94 2.74 0.61 -24.18
CA GLY A 94 1.61 0.94 -23.32
C GLY A 94 1.85 0.71 -21.83
N SER A 95 3.02 0.21 -21.43
CA SER A 95 3.39 0.12 -20.01
C SER A 95 3.70 1.49 -19.41
N VAL A 96 3.60 1.58 -18.08
CA VAL A 96 3.81 2.82 -17.34
C VAL A 96 4.66 2.54 -16.09
N THR A 97 5.78 3.26 -15.93
CA THR A 97 6.61 3.20 -14.72
C THR A 97 6.33 4.38 -13.80
N TYR A 98 6.02 4.06 -12.54
CA TYR A 98 5.84 4.99 -11.43
C TYR A 98 7.10 4.99 -10.58
N LYS A 99 7.74 6.16 -10.47
CA LYS A 99 8.93 6.40 -9.65
C LYS A 99 8.57 7.25 -8.44
N MET A 100 8.62 6.64 -7.27
CA MET A 100 8.26 7.25 -5.99
C MET A 100 9.39 7.13 -4.98
N SER A 101 9.34 7.91 -3.90
CA SER A 101 10.30 7.75 -2.79
C SER A 101 10.03 6.45 -2.04
N LYS A 102 11.06 5.88 -1.41
CA LYS A 102 10.91 4.70 -0.52
C LYS A 102 9.88 4.89 0.59
N SER A 103 9.74 6.11 1.11
CA SER A 103 8.74 6.40 2.16
C SER A 103 7.31 6.30 1.63
N LYS A 104 7.07 6.82 0.42
CA LYS A 104 5.75 6.78 -0.22
C LYS A 104 5.40 5.36 -0.68
N HIS A 105 6.38 4.63 -1.21
CA HIS A 105 6.23 3.20 -1.50
C HIS A 105 5.83 2.41 -0.26
N LYS A 106 6.51 2.63 0.88
CA LYS A 106 6.16 1.98 2.14
C LYS A 106 4.76 2.33 2.66
N GLU A 107 4.31 3.57 2.47
CA GLU A 107 2.96 4.00 2.81
C GLU A 107 1.92 3.25 1.96
N MET A 108 2.11 3.24 0.64
CA MET A 108 1.28 2.49 -0.31
C MET A 108 1.22 1.00 0.03
N MET A 109 2.37 0.36 0.29
CA MET A 109 2.41 -1.07 0.64
C MET A 109 1.67 -1.38 1.94
N LYS A 110 1.64 -0.45 2.90
CA LYS A 110 0.89 -0.62 4.15
C LYS A 110 -0.63 -0.56 3.93
N GLU A 111 -1.08 0.31 3.04
CA GLU A 111 -2.49 0.39 2.64
C GLU A 111 -2.91 -0.90 1.91
N MET A 112 -2.06 -1.37 0.99
CA MET A 112 -2.29 -2.65 0.30
C MET A 112 -2.30 -3.85 1.25
N GLU A 113 -1.38 -3.90 2.22
CA GLU A 113 -1.38 -4.92 3.27
C GLU A 113 -2.70 -4.89 4.05
N THR A 114 -3.21 -3.70 4.37
CA THR A 114 -4.48 -3.54 5.10
C THR A 114 -5.67 -4.06 4.29
N GLU A 115 -5.75 -3.73 3.00
CA GLU A 115 -6.82 -4.25 2.12
C GLU A 115 -6.68 -5.76 1.89
N LEU A 116 -5.47 -6.28 1.71
CA LEU A 116 -5.24 -7.72 1.57
C LEU A 116 -5.63 -8.49 2.84
N GLN A 117 -5.30 -7.97 4.03
CA GLN A 117 -5.75 -8.55 5.29
C GLN A 117 -7.28 -8.53 5.42
N LYS A 118 -7.94 -7.51 4.90
CA LYS A 118 -9.40 -7.44 4.84
C LYS A 118 -9.96 -8.50 3.88
N THR A 119 -9.40 -8.64 2.67
CA THR A 119 -9.78 -9.72 1.74
C THR A 119 -9.65 -11.10 2.41
N ILE A 120 -8.53 -11.38 3.07
CA ILE A 120 -8.30 -12.62 3.82
C ILE A 120 -9.37 -12.82 4.91
N ALA A 121 -9.69 -11.77 5.66
CA ALA A 121 -10.70 -11.82 6.71
C ALA A 121 -12.11 -12.04 6.14
N ASP A 122 -12.46 -11.38 5.04
CA ASP A 122 -13.75 -11.51 4.37
C ASP A 122 -13.88 -12.91 3.75
N THR A 123 -12.80 -13.48 3.19
CA THR A 123 -12.79 -14.84 2.66
C THR A 123 -13.11 -15.90 3.72
N LYS A 124 -12.60 -15.76 4.95
CA LYS A 124 -12.81 -16.77 6.00
C LYS A 124 -14.00 -16.50 6.93
N ASN A 125 -14.43 -15.24 7.05
CA ASN A 125 -15.53 -14.85 7.97
C ASN A 125 -16.81 -14.43 7.24
N GLY A 126 -16.75 -14.24 5.93
CA GLY A 126 -17.90 -13.87 5.11
C GLY A 126 -18.84 -15.03 4.85
N GLU A 127 -19.99 -14.72 4.24
CA GLU A 127 -20.99 -15.73 3.84
C GLU A 127 -20.75 -16.26 2.42
N ASP A 128 -19.84 -15.64 1.66
CA ASP A 128 -19.60 -15.96 0.25
C ASP A 128 -18.91 -17.32 0.06
N TYR A 129 -18.12 -17.77 1.04
CA TYR A 129 -17.31 -18.99 0.99
C TYR A 129 -17.47 -19.86 2.25
N PRO A 130 -18.66 -20.43 2.51
CA PRO A 130 -18.97 -21.14 3.77
C PRO A 130 -18.10 -22.38 4.07
N SER A 131 -17.48 -23.00 3.07
CA SER A 131 -16.55 -24.12 3.25
C SER A 131 -15.21 -23.69 3.84
N VAL A 132 -14.79 -22.44 3.64
CA VAL A 132 -13.52 -21.90 4.15
C VAL A 132 -13.57 -21.75 5.66
N LYS A 133 -12.52 -22.21 6.35
CA LYS A 133 -12.39 -22.15 7.82
C LYS A 133 -11.25 -21.24 8.25
N GLU A 134 -10.16 -21.23 7.51
CA GLU A 134 -9.00 -20.40 7.82
C GLU A 134 -8.25 -20.05 6.54
N VAL A 135 -7.61 -18.88 6.56
CA VAL A 135 -6.72 -18.43 5.48
C VAL A 135 -5.45 -17.95 6.17
N SER A 136 -4.35 -18.65 5.93
CA SER A 136 -3.03 -18.23 6.40
C SER A 136 -2.13 -17.88 5.23
N HIS A 137 -1.05 -17.15 5.49
CA HIS A 137 -0.16 -16.66 4.45
C HIS A 137 1.27 -16.54 4.96
N ASN A 138 2.23 -16.52 4.05
CA ASN A 138 3.61 -16.18 4.35
C ASN A 138 3.79 -14.65 4.46
N LYS A 139 4.98 -14.19 4.86
CA LYS A 139 5.21 -12.79 5.24
C LYS A 139 5.07 -11.79 4.09
N ASP A 140 5.37 -12.23 2.87
CA ASP A 140 5.37 -11.38 1.69
C ASP A 140 4.15 -11.60 0.80
N TYR A 141 3.18 -12.43 1.23
CA TYR A 141 1.95 -12.73 0.50
C TYR A 141 2.17 -13.38 -0.87
N SER A 142 3.26 -14.13 -1.03
CA SER A 142 3.49 -15.01 -2.18
C SER A 142 2.94 -16.43 -1.99
N GLU A 143 2.55 -16.80 -0.77
CA GLU A 143 1.93 -18.10 -0.48
C GLU A 143 0.77 -17.93 0.48
N PHE A 144 -0.35 -18.58 0.17
CA PHE A 144 -1.54 -18.70 1.00
C PHE A 144 -1.90 -20.17 1.21
N ILE A 145 -2.41 -20.48 2.39
CA ILE A 145 -3.00 -21.77 2.71
C ILE A 145 -4.47 -21.53 3.05
N LEU A 146 -5.35 -22.09 2.22
CA LEU A 146 -6.79 -22.07 2.37
C LEU A 146 -7.23 -23.38 3.03
N GLU A 147 -7.58 -23.32 4.31
CA GLU A 147 -8.10 -24.49 5.02
C GLU A 147 -9.62 -24.55 4.88
N VAL A 148 -10.13 -25.66 4.33
CA VAL A 148 -11.54 -25.83 3.96
C VAL A 148 -12.14 -27.11 4.54
N GLU A 149 -13.47 -27.16 4.63
CA GLU A 149 -14.20 -28.42 4.69
C GLU A 149 -14.33 -28.95 3.26
N ARG A 150 -13.62 -30.05 2.97
CA ARG A 150 -13.39 -30.53 1.60
C ARG A 150 -14.67 -30.86 0.84
N GLU A 151 -15.62 -31.55 1.48
CA GLU A 151 -16.84 -31.98 0.80
C GLU A 151 -17.70 -30.76 0.40
N ALA A 152 -17.85 -29.78 1.28
CA ALA A 152 -18.53 -28.53 0.97
C ALA A 152 -17.80 -27.72 -0.11
N TYR A 153 -16.46 -27.67 -0.07
CA TYR A 153 -15.66 -26.94 -1.05
C TYR A 153 -15.81 -27.53 -2.46
N GLU A 154 -15.60 -28.84 -2.63
CA GLU A 154 -15.69 -29.52 -3.94
C GLU A 154 -17.11 -29.47 -4.55
N ASN A 155 -18.15 -29.28 -3.72
CA ASN A 155 -19.55 -29.22 -4.16
C ASN A 155 -20.13 -27.79 -4.19
N SER A 156 -19.31 -26.74 -4.07
CA SER A 156 -19.75 -25.34 -4.05
C SER A 156 -18.98 -24.47 -5.05
N PHE A 157 -19.31 -23.17 -5.07
CA PHE A 157 -18.56 -22.16 -5.81
C PHE A 157 -17.38 -21.60 -5.01
N ASP A 158 -17.12 -22.14 -3.81
CA ASP A 158 -16.09 -21.64 -2.91
C ASP A 158 -14.67 -21.80 -3.47
N GLY A 159 -14.51 -22.66 -4.48
CA GLY A 159 -13.33 -22.72 -5.32
C GLY A 159 -12.89 -21.35 -5.85
N PHE A 160 -13.84 -20.43 -6.10
CA PHE A 160 -13.53 -19.09 -6.60
C PHE A 160 -12.76 -18.21 -5.59
N ALA A 161 -12.74 -18.56 -4.30
CA ALA A 161 -11.95 -17.86 -3.30
C ALA A 161 -10.45 -17.85 -3.64
N VAL A 162 -9.92 -18.92 -4.26
CA VAL A 162 -8.50 -19.01 -4.63
C VAL A 162 -8.12 -17.96 -5.68
N PHE A 163 -9.05 -17.61 -6.57
CA PHE A 163 -8.85 -16.57 -7.58
C PHE A 163 -8.74 -15.18 -6.95
N GLY A 164 -9.64 -14.84 -6.03
CA GLY A 164 -9.60 -13.55 -5.32
C GLY A 164 -8.31 -13.37 -4.51
N LEU A 165 -7.86 -14.43 -3.82
CA LEU A 165 -6.60 -14.43 -3.07
C LEU A 165 -5.39 -14.34 -4.01
N GLY A 166 -5.36 -15.16 -5.07
CA GLY A 166 -4.30 -15.15 -6.07
C GLY A 166 -4.12 -13.78 -6.71
N LEU A 167 -5.20 -13.17 -7.17
CA LEU A 167 -5.19 -11.84 -7.77
C LEU A 167 -4.69 -10.77 -6.80
N SER A 168 -5.17 -10.80 -5.55
CA SER A 168 -4.75 -9.84 -4.52
C SER A 168 -3.26 -10.00 -4.17
N GLY A 169 -2.77 -11.24 -4.10
CA GLY A 169 -1.36 -11.53 -3.90
C GLY A 169 -0.50 -11.03 -5.07
N MET A 170 -0.94 -11.24 -6.32
CA MET A 170 -0.18 -10.79 -7.50
C MET A 170 -0.06 -9.27 -7.53
N PHE A 171 -1.14 -8.54 -7.22
CA PHE A 171 -1.06 -7.09 -7.08
C PHE A 171 -0.07 -6.69 -6.00
N TYR A 172 -0.09 -7.36 -4.83
CA TYR A 172 0.87 -7.08 -3.78
C TYR A 172 2.32 -7.28 -4.27
N GLN A 173 2.63 -8.37 -4.97
CA GLN A 173 3.96 -8.60 -5.54
C GLN A 173 4.37 -7.52 -6.56
N LEU A 174 3.47 -7.20 -7.50
CA LEU A 174 3.68 -6.19 -8.53
C LEU A 174 4.04 -4.84 -7.91
N PHE A 175 3.24 -4.36 -6.96
CA PHE A 175 3.45 -3.08 -6.31
C PHE A 175 4.61 -3.10 -5.31
N ASN A 176 4.98 -4.26 -4.77
CA ASN A 176 6.22 -4.43 -4.01
C ASN A 176 7.48 -4.34 -4.90
N GLY A 177 7.31 -4.31 -6.22
CA GLY A 177 8.38 -4.15 -7.21
C GLY A 177 9.06 -5.45 -7.60
N VAL A 178 8.40 -6.60 -7.41
CA VAL A 178 8.86 -7.88 -7.95
C VAL A 178 8.73 -7.84 -9.48
N ASP A 179 9.72 -8.41 -10.19
CA ASP A 179 9.68 -8.46 -11.64
C ASP A 179 8.42 -9.23 -12.11
N PRO A 180 7.60 -8.68 -13.02
CA PRO A 180 6.41 -9.36 -13.52
C PRO A 180 6.63 -10.73 -14.14
N LYS A 181 7.86 -11.06 -14.53
CA LYS A 181 8.23 -12.39 -15.05
C LYS A 181 8.59 -13.40 -13.96
N GLU A 182 8.79 -12.92 -12.73
CA GLU A 182 9.33 -13.71 -11.62
C GLU A 182 8.37 -13.78 -10.43
N TYR A 183 7.34 -12.92 -10.35
CA TYR A 183 6.38 -13.05 -9.25
C TYR A 183 5.44 -14.23 -9.48
N GLU A 184 5.25 -14.99 -8.42
CA GLU A 184 4.37 -16.14 -8.35
C GLU A 184 3.54 -16.02 -7.07
N VAL A 185 2.26 -16.39 -7.13
CA VAL A 185 1.43 -16.56 -5.94
C VAL A 185 0.88 -17.97 -5.88
N LYS A 186 1.26 -18.68 -4.83
CA LYS A 186 0.85 -20.06 -4.56
C LYS A 186 -0.32 -20.10 -3.60
N ILE A 187 -1.37 -20.82 -3.96
CA ILE A 187 -2.51 -21.11 -3.09
C ILE A 187 -2.57 -22.62 -2.86
N LEU A 188 -2.39 -23.04 -1.60
CA LEU A 188 -2.54 -24.43 -1.18
C LEU A 188 -3.92 -24.63 -0.56
N VAL A 189 -4.70 -25.57 -1.08
CA VAL A 189 -6.00 -25.93 -0.49
C VAL A 189 -5.84 -27.16 0.38
N LYS A 190 -6.18 -27.02 1.65
CA LYS A 190 -5.95 -28.00 2.69
C LYS A 190 -7.26 -28.43 3.33
N ASP A 191 -7.47 -29.73 3.44
CA ASP A 191 -8.62 -30.27 4.15
C ASP A 191 -8.42 -30.12 5.67
N THR A 192 -9.37 -29.49 6.33
CA THR A 192 -9.37 -29.27 7.79
C THR A 192 -9.50 -30.57 8.58
N ALA A 193 -10.11 -31.62 8.03
CA ALA A 193 -10.32 -32.88 8.74
C ALA A 193 -9.04 -33.75 8.78
N THR A 194 -8.32 -33.83 7.67
CA THR A 194 -7.14 -34.68 7.52
C THR A 194 -5.81 -33.92 7.64
N GLY A 195 -5.83 -32.61 7.38
CA GLY A 195 -4.63 -31.78 7.24
C GLY A 195 -3.88 -31.96 5.92
N GLU A 196 -4.44 -32.73 4.98
CA GLU A 196 -3.86 -32.99 3.66
C GLU A 196 -4.06 -31.78 2.73
N VAL A 197 -2.99 -31.39 2.03
CA VAL A 197 -3.09 -30.49 0.87
C VAL A 197 -3.51 -31.34 -0.32
N PHE A 198 -4.67 -31.03 -0.89
CA PHE A 198 -5.26 -31.81 -1.99
C PHE A 198 -5.33 -31.04 -3.30
N ASP A 199 -5.07 -29.72 -3.26
CA ASP A 199 -5.00 -28.87 -4.45
C ASP A 199 -3.92 -27.80 -4.28
N GLU A 200 -3.28 -27.44 -5.39
CA GLU A 200 -2.23 -26.42 -5.48
C GLU A 200 -2.46 -25.59 -6.74
N ILE A 201 -2.72 -24.29 -6.55
CA ILE A 201 -2.96 -23.35 -7.62
C ILE A 201 -1.81 -22.33 -7.64
N ILE A 202 -1.24 -22.11 -8.81
CA ILE A 202 -0.12 -21.19 -9.02
C ILE A 202 -0.58 -20.08 -9.97
N TYR A 203 -0.45 -18.83 -9.55
CA TYR A 203 -0.72 -17.66 -10.37
C TYR A 203 0.59 -16.97 -10.76
N PRO A 204 0.73 -16.49 -12.01
CA PRO A 204 -0.32 -16.33 -13.03
C PRO A 204 -0.66 -17.58 -13.87
N ASP A 205 0.08 -18.69 -13.77
CA ASP A 205 -0.08 -19.89 -14.62
C ASP A 205 -1.54 -20.35 -14.76
N ALA A 206 -2.28 -20.45 -13.65
CA ALA A 206 -3.68 -20.86 -13.64
C ALA A 206 -4.62 -19.92 -14.42
N MET A 207 -4.26 -18.64 -14.59
CA MET A 207 -5.02 -17.71 -15.44
C MET A 207 -4.72 -17.93 -16.92
N GLU A 208 -3.47 -18.22 -17.26
CA GLU A 208 -3.06 -18.48 -18.63
C GLU A 208 -3.70 -19.76 -19.18
N GLU A 209 -3.74 -20.82 -18.37
CA GLU A 209 -4.41 -22.09 -18.73
C GLU A 209 -5.89 -21.89 -19.07
N THR A 210 -6.60 -21.04 -18.33
CA THR A 210 -8.03 -20.75 -18.60
C THR A 210 -8.26 -19.87 -19.83
N GLY A 211 -7.25 -19.13 -20.28
CA GLY A 211 -7.32 -18.23 -21.45
C GLY A 211 -7.06 -18.94 -22.79
N GLU A 212 -6.46 -20.14 -22.77
CA GLU A 212 -6.18 -20.93 -23.98
C GLU A 212 -7.39 -21.77 -24.44
N GLU A 213 -8.41 -21.96 -23.60
CA GLU A 213 -9.61 -22.75 -23.91
C GLU A 213 -10.78 -21.94 -24.50
N SER A 214 -10.62 -20.62 -24.72
CA SER A 214 -11.69 -19.73 -25.25
C SER A 214 -11.53 -19.33 -26.71
#